data_AF-A0A529TTJ9-F1
#
_entry.id   AF-A0A529TTJ9-F1
#
_cell.length_a   1.000
_cell.length_b   1.000
_cell.length_c   1.000
_cell.angle_alpha   90.00
_cell.angle_beta   90.00
_cell.angle_gamma   90.00
#
_symmetry.space_group_name_H-M   'P 1'
#
loop_
_entity.id
_entity.type
_entity.pdbx_description
1 polymer ?
#
loop_
_entity_poly.entity_id
_entity_poly.type
_entity_poly.pdbx_seq_one_letter_code
_entity_poly.pdbx_strand_id
1 'polypeptide(L)' 'EGVVVADVDPETTSRLINGASSQAAQCIANSKDPEATSKKSIAAFKQLLEGLRKQP' A
#
# COMPACT_ATOMS: atom_id res chain seq x y z
N GLU A 1 -5.12 9.24 -13.69
CA GLU A 1 -6.45 9.55 -13.14
C GLU A 1 -6.64 8.69 -11.91
N GLY A 2 -6.79 9.28 -10.72
CA GLY A 2 -6.85 8.55 -9.45
C GLY A 2 -8.27 8.61 -8.88
N VAL A 3 -8.80 7.46 -8.45
CA VAL A 3 -10.07 7.39 -7.72
C VAL A 3 -9.85 7.97 -6.32
N VAL A 4 -10.41 9.15 -6.06
CA VAL A 4 -10.58 9.67 -4.71
C VAL A 4 -11.83 8.99 -4.16
N VAL A 5 -11.67 7.99 -3.29
CA VAL A 5 -12.82 7.35 -2.64
C VAL A 5 -13.28 8.26 -1.52
N ALA A 6 -14.19 9.18 -1.84
CA ALA A 6 -14.97 9.86 -0.82
C ALA A 6 -15.92 8.82 -0.21
N ASP A 7 -15.70 8.50 1.08
CA ASP A 7 -16.47 7.55 1.90
C ASP A 7 -15.96 6.10 1.89
N VAL A 8 -14.78 5.87 2.48
CA VAL A 8 -14.36 4.52 2.91
C VAL A 8 -14.48 4.39 4.42
N ASP A 9 -15.04 3.27 4.89
CA ASP A 9 -15.06 2.93 6.31
C ASP A 9 -13.62 2.80 6.84
N PRO A 10 -13.22 3.56 7.88
CA PRO A 10 -11.86 3.57 8.38
C PRO A 10 -11.45 2.21 8.97
N GLU A 11 -12.36 1.47 9.59
CA GLU A 11 -12.04 0.16 10.18
C GLU A 11 -11.67 -0.85 9.09
N THR A 12 -12.53 -1.02 8.10
CA THR A 12 -12.31 -1.91 6.95
C THR A 12 -11.06 -1.48 6.17
N THR A 13 -10.88 -0.17 5.96
CA THR A 13 -9.70 0.35 5.27
C THR A 13 -8.41 0.03 6.02
N SER A 14 -8.41 0.15 7.35
CA SER A 14 -7.23 -0.18 8.17
C SER A 14 -6.83 -1.65 8.04
N ARG A 15 -7.82 -2.56 7.99
CA ARG A 15 -7.60 -3.99 7.78
C ARG A 15 -7.02 -4.28 6.39
N LEU A 16 -7.53 -3.60 5.35
CA LEU A 16 -7.00 -3.72 3.98
C LEU A 16 -5.56 -3.21 3.88
N ILE A 17 -5.25 -2.06 4.49
CA ILE A 17 -3.89 -1.53 4.56
C ILE A 17 -2.95 -2.54 5.26
N ASN A 18 -3.40 -3.15 6.35
CA ASN A 18 -2.62 -4.16 7.07
C ASN A 18 -2.36 -5.42 6.21
N GLY A 19 -3.38 -5.89 5.48
CA GLY A 19 -3.25 -7.02 4.55
C GLY A 19 -2.27 -6.72 3.40
N ALA A 20 -2.40 -5.55 2.77
CA ALA A 20 -1.47 -5.10 1.73
C ALA A 20 -0.04 -4.95 2.25
N SER A 21 0.13 -4.46 3.49
CA SER A 21 1.46 -4.35 4.14
C SER A 21 2.10 -5.73 4.35
N SER A 22 1.32 -6.69 4.83
CA SER A 22 1.78 -8.06 5.05
C SER A 22 2.17 -8.74 3.73
N GLN A 23 1.37 -8.54 2.68
CA GLN A 23 1.68 -9.03 1.34
C GLN A 23 2.97 -8.42 0.78
N ALA A 24 3.15 -7.10 0.95
CA ALA A 24 4.37 -6.40 0.53
C ALA A 24 5.61 -6.95 1.26
N ALA A 25 5.52 -7.17 2.57
CA ALA A 25 6.60 -7.75 3.37
C ALA A 25 6.96 -9.17 2.90
N GLN A 26 5.94 -10.01 2.64
CA GLN A 26 6.15 -11.35 2.10
C GLN A 26 6.80 -11.32 0.71
N CYS A 27 6.37 -10.43 -0.18
CA CYS A 27 6.99 -10.25 -1.49
C CYS A 27 8.47 -9.88 -1.38
N ILE A 28 8.83 -8.98 -0.46
CA ILE A 28 10.23 -8.59 -0.23
C ILE A 28 11.03 -9.78 0.29
N ALA A 29 10.52 -10.48 1.31
CA ALA A 29 11.20 -11.60 1.97
C ALA A 29 11.47 -12.78 1.02
N ASN A 30 10.58 -13.03 0.06
CA ASN A 30 10.70 -14.15 -0.89
C ASN A 30 11.40 -13.76 -2.20
N SER A 31 11.85 -12.52 -2.36
CA SER A 31 12.46 -12.05 -3.60
C SER A 31 13.93 -12.42 -3.72
N LYS A 32 14.40 -12.59 -4.97
CA LYS A 32 15.82 -12.84 -5.27
C LYS A 32 16.71 -11.65 -4.98
N ASP A 33 16.15 -10.44 -5.08
CA ASP A 33 16.82 -9.18 -4.76
C ASP A 33 15.92 -8.38 -3.81
N PRO A 34 16.08 -8.57 -2.49
CA PRO A 34 15.21 -7.95 -1.49
C PRO A 34 15.34 -6.43 -1.44
N GLU A 35 16.51 -5.87 -1.78
CA GLU A 35 16.72 -4.43 -1.78
C GLU A 35 15.95 -3.74 -2.92
N ALA A 36 16.10 -4.21 -4.17
CA ALA A 36 15.38 -3.67 -5.31
C ALA A 36 13.86 -3.92 -5.19
N THR A 37 13.47 -5.07 -4.67
CA THR A 37 12.05 -5.40 -4.44
C THR A 37 11.46 -4.50 -3.37
N SER A 38 12.18 -4.26 -2.27
CA SER A 38 11.75 -3.34 -1.21
C SER A 38 11.54 -1.92 -1.75
N LYS A 39 12.50 -1.38 -2.51
CA LYS A 39 12.37 -0.05 -3.13
C LYS A 39 11.10 0.08 -3.98
N LYS A 40 10.81 -0.91 -4.81
CA LYS A 40 9.60 -0.93 -5.66
C LYS A 40 8.31 -1.07 -4.83
N SER A 41 8.32 -1.98 -3.85
CA SER A 41 7.15 -2.27 -3.01
C SER A 41 6.77 -1.06 -2.15
N ILE A 42 7.75 -0.41 -1.51
CA ILE A 42 7.56 0.82 -0.72
C ILE A 42 7.04 1.96 -1.62
N ALA A 43 7.59 2.14 -2.82
CA ALA A 43 7.16 3.19 -3.73
C ALA A 43 5.68 3.02 -4.14
N ALA A 44 5.30 1.81 -4.57
CA ALA A 44 3.93 1.51 -4.95
C ALA A 44 2.95 1.64 -3.77
N PHE A 45 3.35 1.14 -2.58
CA PHE A 45 2.52 1.22 -1.38
C PHE A 45 2.31 2.67 -0.93
N LYS A 46 3.33 3.54 -1.05
CA LYS A 46 3.18 4.96 -0.78
C LYS A 46 2.17 5.63 -1.71
N GLN A 47 2.23 5.34 -3.02
CA GLN A 47 1.26 5.86 -3.98
C GLN A 47 -0.18 5.41 -3.67
N LEU A 48 -0.37 4.16 -3.23
CA LEU A 48 -1.67 3.67 -2.77
C LEU A 48 -2.19 4.50 -1.58
N LEU A 49 -1.37 4.70 -0.54
CA LEU A 49 -1.75 5.48 0.63
C LEU A 49 -2.04 6.95 0.30
N GLU A 50 -1.29 7.54 -0.64
CA GLU A 50 -1.53 8.90 -1.13
C GLU A 50 -2.88 9.01 -1.85
N GLY A 51 -3.30 7.97 -2.58
CA GLY A 51 -4.64 7.92 -3.20
C GLY A 51 -5.79 7.81 -2.20
N LEU A 52 -5.53 7.24 -1.00
CA LEU A 52 -6.52 7.14 0.08
C LEU A 52 -6.60 8.40 0.95
N ARG A 53 -5.61 9.31 0.87
CA ARG A 53 -5.66 10.56 1.63
C ARG A 53 -6.78 11.45 1.10
N LYS A 54 -7.62 11.96 2.01
CA LYS A 54 -8.53 13.06 1.69
C LYS A 54 -7.70 14.25 1.20
N GLN A 55 -8.08 14.80 0.05
CA GLN A 55 -7.54 16.07 -0.43
C GLN A 55 -8.06 17.20 0.47
N PRO A 56 -7.25 18.24 0.75
CA PRO A 56 -7.65 19.39 1.54
C PRO A 56 -8.79 20.18 0.88
#